data_AF-H6UEI7-F1
#
_entry.id   AF-H6UEI7-F1
#
_cell.length_a   1.000
_cell.length_b   1.000
_cell.length_c   1.000
_cell.angle_alpha   90.00
_cell.angle_beta   90.00
_cell.angle_gamma   90.00
#
_symmetry.space_group_name_H-M   'P 1'
#
loop_
_entity.id
_entity.type
_entity.pdbx_description
1 polymer ?
#
loop_
_entity_poly.entity_id
_entity_poly.type
_entity_poly.pdbx_seq_one_letter_code
_entity_poly.pdbx_strand_id
1 'polypeptide(L)'
;VITTSGDPSSRLKVFSKEMRLIFPNSQRINRGHYDIKQLVQACRAQDSTDLIIFTETRGNPDGMIVCHLPFGPTAFFTMTNVVMRHDIPNCGTMSEQYPHLIFNKLDSKLGIRFMTILKHLFPVPKPDSKRVMTFANTDDYISYRHHVYKTDEAGEVELTEVGPRFELRPYQIKLGTLE
;
A
#
# COMPACT_ATOMS: atom_id res chain seq x y z
N VAL A 1 2.78 2.31 10.41
CA VAL A 1 1.49 1.97 11.06
C VAL A 1 0.36 1.95 10.03
N ILE A 2 -0.52 0.96 10.10
CA ILE A 2 -1.73 0.85 9.27
C ILE A 2 -2.96 0.92 10.18
N THR A 3 -3.93 1.77 9.82
CA THR A 3 -5.22 1.87 10.49
C THR A 3 -6.34 2.04 9.46
N THR A 4 -7.58 1.99 9.92
CA THR A 4 -8.79 2.21 9.12
C THR A 4 -9.48 3.53 9.50
N SER A 5 -10.57 3.84 8.80
CA SER A 5 -11.61 4.77 9.26
C SER A 5 -12.24 4.30 10.59
N GLY A 6 -13.00 5.20 11.23
CA GLY A 6 -13.81 4.88 12.41
C GLY A 6 -14.86 3.82 12.08
N ASP A 7 -15.13 2.94 13.05
CA ASP A 7 -16.10 1.84 12.96
C ASP A 7 -16.08 1.06 11.63
N PRO A 8 -14.93 0.45 11.27
CA PRO A 8 -14.77 -0.22 9.99
C PRO A 8 -15.60 -1.52 9.90
N SER A 9 -16.08 -1.81 8.70
CA SER A 9 -16.73 -3.05 8.33
C SER A 9 -15.81 -4.25 8.49
N SER A 10 -16.38 -5.45 8.53
CA SER A 10 -15.62 -6.70 8.51
C SER A 10 -14.72 -6.80 7.29
N ARG A 11 -15.18 -6.34 6.12
CA ARG A 11 -14.44 -6.37 4.85
C ARG A 11 -13.20 -5.46 4.91
N LEU A 12 -13.32 -4.23 5.40
CA LEU A 12 -12.15 -3.35 5.56
C LEU A 12 -11.19 -3.84 6.66
N LYS A 13 -11.70 -4.49 7.72
CA LYS A 13 -10.85 -5.17 8.71
C LYS A 13 -10.03 -6.31 8.10
N VAL A 14 -10.57 -7.04 7.12
CA VAL A 14 -9.83 -8.07 6.37
C VAL A 14 -8.84 -7.41 5.42
N PHE A 15 -9.27 -6.41 4.66
CA PHE A 15 -8.40 -5.67 3.75
C PHE A 15 -7.18 -5.06 4.46
N SER A 16 -7.37 -4.43 5.63
CA SER A 16 -6.25 -3.90 6.43
C SER A 16 -5.27 -4.98 6.92
N LYS A 17 -5.73 -6.22 7.12
CA LYS A 17 -4.84 -7.36 7.41
C LYS A 17 -4.03 -7.77 6.17
N GLU A 18 -4.65 -7.77 4.98
CA GLU A 18 -3.93 -8.03 3.73
C GLU A 18 -2.88 -6.96 3.45
N MET A 19 -3.23 -5.68 3.63
CA MET A 19 -2.30 -4.56 3.44
C MET A 19 -1.12 -4.61 4.42
N ARG A 20 -1.32 -5.15 5.63
CA ARG A 20 -0.20 -5.41 6.57
C ARG A 20 0.81 -6.41 6.02
N LEU A 21 0.37 -7.43 5.28
CA LEU A 21 1.28 -8.40 4.66
C LEU A 21 1.99 -7.81 3.43
N ILE A 22 1.42 -6.77 2.82
CA ILE A 22 2.02 -6.05 1.69
C ILE A 22 3.16 -5.16 2.17
N PHE A 23 2.92 -4.29 3.15
CA PHE A 23 3.93 -3.35 3.63
C PHE A 23 4.81 -4.01 4.71
N PRO A 24 6.11 -4.24 4.45
CA PRO A 24 6.99 -4.84 5.43
C PRO A 24 7.12 -3.95 6.67
N ASN A 25 7.45 -4.54 7.82
CA ASN A 25 7.61 -3.84 9.10
C ASN A 25 6.36 -3.06 9.56
N SER A 26 5.20 -3.34 8.96
CA SER A 26 3.97 -2.66 9.31
C SER A 26 3.26 -3.30 10.50
N GLN A 27 2.69 -2.44 11.35
CA GLN A 27 1.84 -2.82 12.46
C GLN A 27 0.43 -2.27 12.22
N ARG A 28 -0.58 -3.10 12.45
CA ARG A 28 -1.98 -2.69 12.36
C ARG A 28 -2.48 -2.24 13.72
N ILE A 29 -3.05 -1.04 13.78
CA ILE A 29 -3.70 -0.51 14.98
C ILE A 29 -5.20 -0.39 14.70
N ASN A 30 -6.02 -0.73 15.70
CA ASN A 30 -7.47 -0.53 15.60
C ASN A 30 -7.78 0.95 15.85
N ARG A 31 -8.54 1.58 14.96
CA ARG A 31 -8.88 3.01 15.03
C ARG A 31 -9.59 3.41 16.33
N GLY A 32 -10.57 2.61 16.78
CA GLY A 32 -11.39 2.92 17.95
C GLY A 32 -11.97 4.34 17.91
N HIS A 33 -12.02 5.00 19.07
CA HIS A 33 -12.44 6.41 19.22
C HIS A 33 -11.28 7.41 19.13
N TYR A 34 -10.10 6.99 18.66
CA TYR A 34 -8.96 7.92 18.58
C TYR A 34 -9.19 8.99 17.51
N ASP A 35 -8.90 10.23 17.86
CA ASP A 35 -8.83 11.33 16.90
C ASP A 35 -7.60 11.21 16.00
N ILE A 36 -7.64 11.86 14.83
CA ILE A 36 -6.52 11.79 13.87
C ILE A 36 -5.25 12.36 14.51
N LYS A 37 -5.37 13.48 15.24
CA LYS A 37 -4.26 14.11 15.96
C LYS A 37 -3.65 13.20 17.00
N GLN A 38 -4.49 12.53 17.81
CA GLN A 38 -4.03 11.58 18.82
C GLN A 38 -3.29 10.40 18.18
N LEU A 39 -3.76 9.90 17.02
CA LEU A 39 -3.07 8.84 16.30
C LEU A 39 -1.73 9.27 15.73
N VAL A 40 -1.65 10.47 15.16
CA VAL A 40 -0.37 11.01 14.66
C VAL A 40 0.62 11.15 15.82
N GLN A 41 0.18 11.69 16.96
CA GLN A 41 1.00 11.80 18.17
C GLN A 41 1.44 10.44 18.70
N ALA A 42 0.54 9.45 18.76
CA ALA A 42 0.88 8.10 19.18
C ALA A 42 1.89 7.42 18.23
N CYS A 43 1.72 7.59 16.92
CA CYS A 43 2.66 7.07 15.92
C CYS A 43 4.04 7.74 16.05
N ARG A 44 4.08 9.06 16.29
CA ARG A 44 5.34 9.78 16.57
C ARG A 44 6.01 9.30 17.85
N ALA A 45 5.24 9.09 18.93
CA ALA A 45 5.78 8.59 20.19
C ALA A 45 6.32 7.14 20.10
N GLN A 46 5.88 6.38 19.09
CA GLN A 46 6.37 5.04 18.76
C GLN A 46 7.45 5.05 17.67
N ASP A 47 8.00 6.22 17.32
CA ASP A 47 9.00 6.39 16.25
C ASP A 47 8.60 5.75 14.92
N SER A 48 7.30 5.77 14.61
CA SER A 48 6.78 5.27 13.34
C SER A 48 7.13 6.23 12.21
N THR A 49 7.62 5.68 11.09
CA THR A 49 7.96 6.45 9.89
C THR A 49 6.73 6.89 9.10
N ASP A 50 5.69 6.07 9.09
CA ASP A 50 4.55 6.24 8.19
C ASP A 50 3.23 5.86 8.86
N LEU A 51 2.18 6.62 8.56
CA LEU A 51 0.81 6.30 8.90
C LEU A 51 0.00 6.12 7.62
N ILE A 52 -0.55 4.92 7.44
CA ILE A 52 -1.44 4.57 6.34
C ILE A 52 -2.86 4.41 6.88
N ILE A 53 -3.81 5.14 6.31
CA ILE A 53 -5.23 5.07 6.68
C ILE A 53 -6.03 4.59 5.47
N PHE A 54 -6.82 3.53 5.66
CA PHE A 54 -7.77 3.07 4.66
C PHE A 54 -9.20 3.47 5.02
N THR A 55 -9.95 3.97 4.05
CA THR A 55 -11.38 4.28 4.17
C THR A 55 -12.20 3.32 3.32
N GLU A 56 -13.50 3.28 3.59
CA GLU A 56 -14.45 2.53 2.78
C GLU A 56 -15.79 3.25 2.66
N THR A 57 -16.54 2.87 1.63
CA THR A 57 -17.96 3.17 1.50
C THR A 57 -18.73 1.86 1.37
N ARG A 58 -19.65 1.59 2.31
CA ARG A 58 -20.53 0.40 2.31
C ARG A 58 -19.77 -0.93 2.19
N GLY A 59 -18.63 -1.06 2.88
CA GLY A 59 -17.82 -2.28 2.87
C GLY A 59 -16.73 -2.33 1.79
N ASN A 60 -16.78 -1.44 0.80
CA ASN A 60 -15.79 -1.41 -0.29
C ASN A 60 -14.71 -0.38 0.02
N PRO A 61 -13.42 -0.79 0.10
CA PRO A 61 -12.32 0.16 0.26
C PRO A 61 -12.28 1.15 -0.89
N ASP A 62 -12.25 2.44 -0.58
CA ASP A 62 -12.39 3.52 -1.56
C ASP A 62 -11.34 4.63 -1.41
N GLY A 63 -10.54 4.59 -0.36
CA GLY A 63 -9.54 5.61 -0.09
C GLY A 63 -8.34 5.07 0.65
N MET A 64 -7.17 5.58 0.27
CA MET A 64 -5.91 5.34 0.93
C MET A 64 -5.22 6.68 1.17
N ILE A 65 -4.80 6.90 2.41
CA ILE A 65 -4.05 8.08 2.81
C ILE A 65 -2.70 7.62 3.33
N VAL A 66 -1.63 8.19 2.79
CA VAL A 66 -0.24 7.91 3.19
C VAL A 66 0.34 9.18 3.78
N CYS A 67 0.69 9.14 5.06
CA CYS A 67 1.27 10.26 5.80
C CYS A 67 2.66 9.88 6.29
N HIS A 68 3.69 10.53 5.77
CA HIS A 68 5.06 10.37 6.25
C HIS A 68 5.27 11.20 7.52
N LEU A 69 5.82 10.59 8.57
CA LEU A 69 6.13 11.19 9.86
C LEU A 69 7.64 11.42 10.00
N PRO A 70 8.09 12.32 10.90
CA PRO A 70 7.29 13.20 11.76
C PRO A 70 6.74 14.45 11.06
N PHE A 71 7.34 14.90 9.95
CA PHE A 71 7.00 16.15 9.24
C PHE A 71 6.86 15.97 7.71
N GLY A 72 6.71 14.72 7.26
CA GLY A 72 6.67 14.41 5.84
C GLY A 72 5.35 14.79 5.17
N PRO A 73 5.25 14.61 3.84
CA PRO A 73 4.04 14.92 3.11
C PRO A 73 2.93 13.89 3.37
N THR A 74 1.70 14.31 3.14
CA THR A 74 0.53 13.43 3.10
C THR A 74 0.00 13.34 1.68
N ALA A 75 -0.10 12.12 1.14
CA ALA A 75 -0.72 11.84 -0.14
C ALA A 75 -2.07 11.16 0.04
N PHE A 76 -3.04 11.59 -0.76
CA PHE A 76 -4.39 11.06 -0.76
C PHE A 76 -4.70 10.41 -2.10
N PHE A 77 -5.23 9.19 -2.03
CA PHE A 77 -5.57 8.37 -3.17
C PHE A 77 -7.00 7.88 -3.05
N THR A 78 -7.76 7.96 -4.13
CA THR A 78 -9.00 7.20 -4.29
C THR A 78 -8.63 5.80 -4.74
N MET A 79 -9.25 4.78 -4.12
CA MET A 79 -9.09 3.38 -4.50
C MET A 79 -10.28 2.94 -5.35
N THR A 80 -10.00 2.27 -6.46
CA THR A 80 -11.02 1.67 -7.33
C THR A 80 -10.64 0.24 -7.69
N ASN A 81 -11.61 -0.54 -8.16
CA ASN A 81 -11.41 -1.90 -8.65
C ASN A 81 -10.66 -2.81 -7.67
N VAL A 82 -11.00 -2.70 -6.38
CA VAL A 82 -10.35 -3.43 -5.29
C VAL A 82 -10.82 -4.89 -5.30
N VAL A 83 -9.89 -5.79 -5.64
CA VAL A 83 -10.05 -7.24 -5.50
C VAL A 83 -9.18 -7.68 -4.34
N MET A 84 -9.81 -8.20 -3.28
CA MET A 84 -9.09 -8.70 -2.11
C MET A 84 -8.39 -10.00 -2.45
N ARG A 85 -7.32 -10.32 -1.72
CA ARG A 85 -6.56 -11.55 -1.93
C ARG A 85 -7.43 -12.81 -1.82
N HIS A 86 -8.36 -12.84 -0.86
CA HIS A 86 -9.26 -13.98 -0.67
C HIS A 86 -10.20 -14.24 -1.86
N ASP A 87 -10.41 -13.22 -2.70
CA ASP A 87 -11.26 -13.32 -3.90
C ASP A 87 -10.45 -13.79 -5.14
N ILE A 88 -9.11 -13.91 -5.04
CA ILE A 88 -8.24 -14.33 -6.14
C ILE A 88 -8.10 -15.87 -6.14
N PRO A 89 -8.45 -16.55 -7.25
CA PRO A 89 -8.33 -18.00 -7.35
C PRO A 89 -6.86 -18.44 -7.31
N ASN A 90 -6.60 -19.62 -6.72
CA ASN A 90 -5.26 -20.23 -6.66
C ASN A 90 -4.20 -19.34 -5.97
N CYS A 91 -4.60 -18.52 -5.00
CA CYS A 91 -3.68 -17.66 -4.29
C CYS A 91 -2.71 -18.48 -3.41
N GLY A 92 -1.44 -18.53 -3.82
CA GLY A 92 -0.36 -19.15 -3.04
C GLY A 92 -0.08 -18.44 -1.71
N THR A 93 0.87 -18.96 -0.93
CA THR A 93 1.33 -18.30 0.30
C THR A 93 2.02 -16.97 -0.01
N MET A 94 1.78 -15.96 0.82
CA MET A 94 2.43 -14.66 0.66
C MET A 94 3.77 -14.65 1.39
N SER A 95 4.86 -14.50 0.64
CA SER A 95 6.19 -14.29 1.22
C SER A 95 6.27 -12.92 1.89
N GLU A 96 6.85 -12.86 3.09
CA GLU A 96 7.16 -11.61 3.79
C GLU A 96 8.52 -11.02 3.38
N GLN A 97 9.22 -11.65 2.42
CA GLN A 97 10.43 -11.08 1.84
C GLN A 97 10.17 -9.67 1.29
N TYR A 98 11.20 -8.85 1.35
CA TYR A 98 11.16 -7.49 0.83
C TYR A 98 11.02 -7.51 -0.70
N PRO A 99 10.02 -6.83 -1.26
CA PRO A 99 9.73 -6.88 -2.69
C PRO A 99 10.65 -5.97 -3.50
N HIS A 100 10.95 -6.37 -4.74
CA HIS A 100 11.35 -5.43 -5.78
C HIS A 100 10.14 -4.60 -6.22
N LEU A 101 10.37 -3.31 -6.46
CA LEU A 101 9.33 -2.38 -6.88
C LEU A 101 9.52 -2.01 -8.35
N ILE A 102 8.44 -2.07 -9.12
CA ILE A 102 8.39 -1.59 -10.49
C ILE A 102 7.45 -0.39 -10.53
N PHE A 103 7.95 0.75 -10.94
CA PHE A 103 7.15 1.94 -11.23
C PHE A 103 7.19 2.19 -12.73
N ASN A 104 6.02 2.16 -13.38
CA ASN A 104 5.90 2.32 -14.83
C ASN A 104 5.10 3.59 -15.17
N LYS A 105 5.61 4.42 -16.08
CA LYS A 105 4.97 5.66 -16.59
C LYS A 105 4.63 6.71 -15.51
N LEU A 106 5.50 6.86 -14.51
CA LEU A 106 5.41 7.90 -13.46
C LEU A 106 6.50 8.96 -13.62
N ASP A 107 6.77 9.37 -14.86
CA ASP A 107 7.97 10.14 -15.23
C ASP A 107 7.80 11.66 -15.08
N SER A 108 6.55 12.14 -14.93
CA SER A 108 6.30 13.56 -14.69
C SER A 108 6.83 14.00 -13.32
N LYS A 109 7.08 15.30 -13.12
CA LYS A 109 7.55 15.81 -11.81
C LYS A 109 6.61 15.42 -10.66
N LEU A 110 5.30 15.42 -10.92
CA LEU A 110 4.29 15.00 -9.95
C LEU A 110 4.26 13.47 -9.80
N GLY A 111 4.39 12.73 -10.90
CA GLY A 111 4.50 11.27 -10.91
C GLY A 111 5.69 10.78 -10.08
N ILE A 112 6.87 11.39 -10.27
CA ILE A 112 8.09 11.11 -9.50
C ILE A 112 7.84 11.37 -8.01
N ARG A 113 7.06 12.41 -7.66
CA ARG A 113 6.73 12.72 -6.27
C ARG A 113 5.85 11.64 -5.63
N PHE A 114 4.80 11.19 -6.32
CA PHE A 114 3.97 10.07 -5.84
C PHE A 114 4.75 8.75 -5.80
N MET A 115 5.57 8.48 -6.82
CA MET A 115 6.49 7.35 -6.83
C MET A 115 7.40 7.38 -5.60
N THR A 116 7.97 8.54 -5.27
CA THR A 116 8.86 8.70 -4.11
C THR A 116 8.12 8.40 -2.81
N ILE A 117 6.90 8.92 -2.64
CA ILE A 117 6.05 8.64 -1.47
C ILE A 117 5.79 7.13 -1.34
N LEU A 118 5.33 6.48 -2.41
CA LEU A 118 5.02 5.05 -2.41
C LEU A 118 6.26 4.17 -2.23
N LYS A 119 7.39 4.54 -2.85
CA LYS A 119 8.66 3.80 -2.78
C LYS A 119 9.18 3.73 -1.34
N HIS A 120 9.08 4.82 -0.58
CA HIS A 120 9.63 4.87 0.78
C HIS A 120 8.78 4.14 1.82
N LEU A 121 7.64 3.56 1.43
CA LEU A 121 6.89 2.62 2.27
C LEU A 121 7.52 1.22 2.32
N PHE A 122 8.54 0.96 1.49
CA PHE A 122 9.17 -0.35 1.38
C PHE A 122 10.66 -0.27 1.67
N PRO A 123 11.22 -1.29 2.37
CA PRO A 123 12.65 -1.43 2.56
C PRO A 123 13.33 -1.88 1.26
N VAL A 124 14.66 -1.75 1.22
CA VAL A 124 15.47 -2.21 0.10
C VAL A 124 15.47 -3.75 0.05
N PRO A 125 15.07 -4.37 -1.07
CA PRO A 125 15.06 -5.82 -1.21
C PRO A 125 16.47 -6.38 -1.38
N LYS A 126 16.65 -7.66 -1.03
CA LYS A 126 17.85 -8.40 -1.41
C LYS A 126 17.82 -8.71 -2.93
N PRO A 127 18.98 -8.82 -3.60
CA PRO A 127 19.04 -9.10 -5.04
C PRO A 127 18.38 -10.41 -5.48
N ASP A 128 18.28 -11.39 -4.57
CA ASP A 128 17.69 -12.71 -4.81
C ASP A 128 16.18 -12.76 -4.52
N SER A 129 15.56 -11.64 -4.10
CA SER A 129 14.14 -11.60 -3.80
C SER A 129 13.30 -11.91 -5.05
N LYS A 130 12.37 -12.85 -4.88
CA LYS A 130 11.45 -13.28 -5.95
C LYS A 130 10.12 -12.54 -5.94
N ARG A 131 9.92 -11.67 -4.95
CA ARG A 131 8.68 -10.91 -4.76
C ARG A 131 8.77 -9.59 -5.51
N VAL A 132 7.76 -9.26 -6.31
CA VAL A 132 7.71 -8.06 -7.13
C VAL A 132 6.36 -7.37 -6.98
N MET A 133 6.38 -6.06 -6.73
CA MET A 133 5.18 -5.22 -6.69
C MET A 133 5.27 -4.17 -7.78
N THR A 134 4.22 -4.08 -8.57
CA THR A 134 4.16 -3.18 -9.73
C THR A 134 3.14 -2.09 -9.47
N PHE A 135 3.57 -0.85 -9.69
CA PHE A 135 2.75 0.36 -9.73
C PHE A 135 2.83 0.91 -11.15
N ALA A 136 1.85 0.58 -11.98
CA ALA A 136 1.81 0.98 -13.38
C ALA A 136 0.77 2.06 -13.62
N ASN A 137 1.22 3.22 -14.13
CA ASN A 137 0.33 4.32 -14.46
C ASN A 137 -0.22 4.19 -15.89
N THR A 138 -1.55 4.23 -16.01
CA THR A 138 -2.29 4.31 -17.28
C THR A 138 -3.42 5.31 -17.09
N ASP A 139 -3.44 6.38 -17.87
CA ASP A 139 -4.48 7.42 -17.82
C ASP A 139 -4.75 7.98 -16.40
N ASP A 140 -3.69 8.27 -15.66
CA ASP A 140 -3.69 8.75 -14.27
C ASP A 140 -4.20 7.74 -13.21
N TYR A 141 -4.45 6.50 -13.61
CA TYR A 141 -4.72 5.39 -12.70
C TYR A 141 -3.44 4.56 -12.47
N ILE A 142 -2.99 4.53 -11.22
CA ILE A 142 -1.86 3.71 -10.80
C ILE A 142 -2.40 2.32 -10.44
N SER A 143 -2.28 1.39 -11.37
CA SER A 143 -2.61 -0.02 -11.16
C SER A 143 -1.56 -0.69 -10.26
N TYR A 144 -2.00 -1.21 -9.13
CA TYR A 144 -1.18 -2.03 -8.25
C TYR A 144 -1.39 -3.52 -8.54
N ARG A 145 -0.28 -4.25 -8.70
CA ARG A 145 -0.27 -5.72 -8.80
C ARG A 145 0.89 -6.29 -8.00
N HIS A 146 0.70 -7.50 -7.47
CA HIS A 146 1.68 -8.18 -6.64
C HIS A 146 1.93 -9.60 -7.13
N HIS A 147 3.16 -9.83 -7.59
CA HIS A 147 3.58 -11.09 -8.18
C HIS A 147 4.77 -11.70 -7.44
N VAL A 148 4.90 -13.01 -7.56
CA VAL A 148 6.16 -13.73 -7.35
C VAL A 148 6.58 -14.27 -8.71
N TYR A 149 7.88 -14.19 -9.00
CA TYR A 149 8.40 -14.74 -10.24
C TYR A 149 9.28 -15.97 -9.99
N LYS A 150 9.27 -16.90 -10.94
CA LYS A 150 10.22 -18.01 -11.03
C LYS A 150 10.86 -17.96 -12.40
N THR A 151 12.13 -18.33 -12.46
CA THR A 151 12.85 -18.50 -13.72
C THR A 151 12.93 -19.99 -13.98
N ASP A 152 12.49 -20.42 -15.15
CA ASP A 152 12.61 -21.83 -15.55
C ASP A 152 14.05 -22.18 -15.96
N GLU A 153 14.29 -23.45 -16.30
CA GLU A 153 15.61 -23.91 -16.75
C GLU A 153 16.02 -23.30 -18.12
N ALA A 154 15.05 -22.81 -18.90
CA ALA A 154 15.27 -22.15 -20.17
C ALA A 154 15.56 -20.64 -20.05
N GLY A 155 15.38 -20.05 -18.87
CA GLY A 155 15.57 -18.63 -18.59
C GLY A 155 14.32 -17.77 -18.71
N GLU A 156 13.17 -18.35 -19.02
CA GLU A 156 11.88 -17.66 -19.10
C GLU A 156 11.32 -17.36 -17.71
N VAL A 157 10.64 -16.21 -17.59
CA VAL A 157 10.12 -15.71 -16.32
C VAL A 157 8.62 -15.99 -16.22
N GLU A 158 8.25 -16.90 -15.32
CA GLU A 158 6.86 -17.18 -14.98
C GLU A 158 6.40 -16.33 -13.80
N LEU A 159 5.28 -15.62 -13.96
CA LEU A 159 4.68 -14.79 -12.93
C LEU A 159 3.46 -15.47 -12.30
N THR A 160 3.43 -15.50 -10.97
CA THR A 160 2.26 -15.93 -10.20
C THR A 160 1.74 -14.76 -9.36
N GLU A 161 0.46 -14.45 -9.46
CA GLU A 161 -0.15 -13.38 -8.67
C GLU A 161 -0.56 -13.86 -7.27
N VAL A 162 -0.26 -13.06 -6.25
CA VAL A 162 -0.38 -13.49 -4.84
C VAL A 162 -1.03 -12.46 -3.91
N GLY A 163 -1.18 -11.21 -4.35
CA GLY A 163 -1.72 -10.12 -3.53
C GLY A 163 -2.99 -9.49 -4.11
N PRO A 164 -3.63 -8.58 -3.37
CA PRO A 164 -4.82 -7.88 -3.85
C PRO A 164 -4.50 -7.04 -5.07
N ARG A 165 -5.54 -6.79 -5.87
CA ARG A 165 -5.52 -5.87 -7.02
C ARG A 165 -6.28 -4.62 -6.65
N PHE A 166 -5.78 -3.47 -7.03
CA PHE A 166 -6.53 -2.23 -6.94
C PHE A 166 -5.89 -1.19 -7.86
N GLU A 167 -6.64 -0.13 -8.11
CA GLU A 167 -6.18 1.06 -8.78
C GLU A 167 -6.20 2.22 -7.81
N LEU A 168 -5.16 3.05 -7.87
CA LEU A 168 -5.04 4.27 -7.09
C LEU A 168 -5.13 5.46 -8.03
N ARG A 169 -6.04 6.39 -7.74
CA ARG A 169 -6.06 7.71 -8.37
C ARG A 169 -5.62 8.76 -7.36
N PRO A 170 -4.41 9.31 -7.48
CA PRO A 170 -3.99 10.41 -6.62
C PRO A 170 -4.83 11.65 -6.89
N TYR A 171 -5.29 12.34 -5.83
CA TYR A 171 -6.06 13.58 -5.98
C TYR A 171 -5.51 14.75 -5.15
N GLN A 172 -4.67 14.48 -4.14
CA GLN A 172 -4.10 15.54 -3.31
C GLN A 172 -2.75 15.15 -2.71
N ILE A 173 -1.83 16.12 -2.63
CA ILE A 173 -0.64 16.07 -1.77
C ILE A 173 -0.67 17.31 -0.87
N LYS A 174 -0.49 17.11 0.43
CA LYS A 174 -0.27 18.17 1.41
C LYS A 174 1.17 18.14 1.91
N LEU A 175 1.76 19.31 2.06
CA LEU A 175 3.06 19.51 2.71
C LEU A 175 2.83 19.58 4.22
N GLY A 176 2.83 18.41 4.86
CA GLY A 176 2.58 18.28 6.28
C GLY A 176 1.86 16.97 6.60
N THR A 177 1.82 16.65 7.89
CA THR A 177 1.12 15.49 8.44
C THR A 177 -0.39 15.74 8.53
N LEU A 178 -1.15 14.71 8.91
CA LEU A 178 -2.60 14.76 9.08
C LEU A 178 -3.12 15.57 10.29
N GLU A 179 -2.34 16.56 10.76
CA GLU A 179 -2.68 17.42 11.90
C GLU A 179 -3.37 18.73 11.50
#